data_AF-A0A1V6AXE7-F1
#
_entry.id   AF-A0A1V6AXE7-F1
#
_cell.length_a   1.000
_cell.length_b   1.000
_cell.length_c   1.000
_cell.angle_alpha   90.00
_cell.angle_beta   90.00
_cell.angle_gamma   90.00
#
_symmetry.space_group_name_H-M   'P 1'
#
loop_
_entity.id
_entity.type
_entity.pdbx_description
1 polymer ?
#
loop_
_entity_poly.entity_id
_entity_poly.type
_entity_poly.pdbx_seq_one_letter_code
_entity_poly.pdbx_strand_id
1 'polypeptide(L)'
;MLKKTLFVTAVLFCFVSVSLAADLMPVKLPAPDTKGGKPLMKCLNDRKSDRSFSTKKLPVQILANLLWAACGINRPQSGNRTAPSAHNWQEIDVYVALEEGLYLYNPKTHTLEPVVKSDLRKHTARLPQPSRSSVVGAPLQLIYVSDYAKMRSGLGDEDRKFYSATDTAFIGQNVYLYCASEGLYSIIRSFFDSSSLTREMKLKDTQKIILVQAVGYPQ
;
A
#
# COMPACT_ATOMS: atom_id res chain seq x y z
N MET A 1 19.39 -75.91 14.57
CA MET A 1 19.19 -74.86 13.55
C MET A 1 17.76 -74.36 13.60
N LEU A 2 17.49 -73.17 14.14
CA LEU A 2 16.35 -72.33 13.74
C LEU A 2 16.52 -70.93 14.36
N LYS A 3 16.88 -69.94 13.54
CA LYS A 3 16.99 -68.52 13.92
C LYS A 3 15.57 -67.95 14.03
N LYS A 4 15.21 -67.38 15.18
CA LYS A 4 14.00 -66.56 15.33
C LYS A 4 14.32 -65.14 14.85
N THR A 5 13.82 -64.78 13.68
CA THR A 5 13.95 -63.41 13.13
C THR A 5 12.75 -62.59 13.59
N LEU A 6 13.04 -61.56 14.39
CA LEU A 6 12.07 -60.57 14.88
C LEU A 6 11.76 -59.58 13.75
N PHE A 7 10.52 -59.56 13.25
CA PHE A 7 10.06 -58.56 12.28
C PHE A 7 9.45 -57.39 13.06
N VAL A 8 10.18 -56.28 13.15
CA VAL A 8 9.66 -55.00 13.67
C VAL A 8 9.26 -54.17 12.45
N THR A 9 7.97 -54.17 12.11
CA THR A 9 7.40 -53.25 11.13
C THR A 9 7.29 -51.85 11.74
N ALA A 10 8.21 -50.97 11.36
CA ALA A 10 8.11 -49.54 11.65
C ALA A 10 7.04 -48.92 10.74
N VAL A 11 5.88 -48.56 11.31
CA VAL A 11 4.85 -47.78 10.61
C VAL A 11 5.25 -46.32 10.67
N LEU A 12 5.75 -45.81 9.54
CA LEU A 12 6.09 -44.39 9.37
C LEU A 12 4.79 -43.60 9.16
N PHE A 13 4.29 -42.95 10.22
CA PHE A 13 3.19 -41.98 10.12
C PHE A 13 3.72 -40.68 9.49
N CYS A 14 3.62 -40.58 8.16
CA CYS A 14 3.76 -39.30 7.47
C CYS A 14 2.55 -38.41 7.78
N PHE A 15 2.67 -37.55 8.80
CA PHE A 15 1.78 -36.40 8.95
C PHE A 15 2.06 -35.41 7.82
N VAL A 16 1.30 -35.53 6.72
CA VAL A 16 1.23 -34.47 5.71
C VAL A 16 0.40 -33.34 6.33
N SER A 17 1.06 -32.44 7.04
CA SER A 17 0.46 -31.17 7.44
C SER A 17 0.26 -30.31 6.20
N VAL A 18 -0.87 -30.51 5.51
CA VAL A 18 -1.35 -29.60 4.47
C VAL A 18 -1.78 -28.31 5.18
N SER A 19 -0.85 -27.35 5.28
CA SER A 19 -1.22 -25.99 5.65
C SER A 19 -2.04 -25.42 4.50
N LEU A 20 -3.37 -25.47 4.62
CA LEU A 20 -4.26 -24.68 3.77
C LEU A 20 -3.98 -23.22 4.10
N ALA A 21 -3.10 -22.60 3.34
CA ALA A 21 -2.79 -21.19 3.47
C ALA A 21 -4.05 -20.39 3.05
N ALA A 22 -4.95 -20.10 3.99
CA ALA A 22 -6.21 -19.39 3.76
C ALA A 22 -6.02 -18.16 2.87
N ASP A 23 -6.81 -18.02 1.81
CA ASP A 23 -6.71 -16.90 0.88
C ASP A 23 -6.81 -15.55 1.58
N LEU A 24 -6.21 -14.51 0.99
CA LEU A 24 -6.37 -13.16 1.49
C LEU A 24 -7.85 -12.76 1.42
N MET A 25 -8.40 -12.35 2.55
CA MET A 25 -9.77 -11.87 2.67
C MET A 25 -9.81 -10.34 2.58
N PRO A 26 -10.90 -9.75 2.07
CA PRO A 26 -11.14 -8.32 2.18
C PRO A 26 -11.11 -7.85 3.64
N VAL A 27 -10.45 -6.71 3.90
CA VAL A 27 -10.38 -6.11 5.24
C VAL A 27 -11.28 -4.88 5.29
N LYS A 28 -12.40 -4.99 5.99
CA LYS A 28 -13.28 -3.85 6.25
C LYS A 28 -12.58 -2.92 7.25
N LEU A 29 -12.34 -1.68 6.83
CA LEU A 29 -11.73 -0.67 7.69
C LEU A 29 -12.81 -0.04 8.59
N PRO A 30 -12.48 0.30 9.85
CA PRO A 30 -13.37 1.08 10.70
C PRO A 30 -13.64 2.45 10.07
N ALA A 31 -14.74 3.11 10.45
CA ALA A 31 -15.02 4.45 9.96
C ALA A 31 -13.84 5.40 10.29
N PRO A 32 -13.45 6.29 9.36
CA PRO A 32 -12.37 7.22 9.62
C PRO A 32 -12.79 8.24 10.68
N ASP A 33 -11.88 8.55 11.60
CA ASP A 33 -12.06 9.66 12.53
C ASP A 33 -11.70 10.97 11.81
N THR A 34 -12.71 11.79 11.57
CA THR A 34 -12.58 13.09 10.88
C THR A 34 -12.66 14.29 11.82
N LYS A 35 -12.65 14.07 13.14
CA LYS A 35 -12.79 15.15 14.15
C LYS A 35 -11.45 15.53 14.81
N GLY A 36 -10.51 14.59 14.85
CA GLY A 36 -9.20 14.78 15.47
C GLY A 36 -8.14 15.44 14.58
N GLY A 37 -6.88 15.27 15.00
CA GLY A 37 -5.69 15.71 14.28
C GLY A 37 -5.05 17.00 14.80
N LYS A 38 -3.78 17.21 14.47
CA LYS A 38 -3.07 18.46 14.76
C LYS A 38 -3.58 19.59 13.85
N PRO A 39 -3.51 20.87 14.29
CA PRO A 39 -3.78 22.02 13.42
C PRO A 39 -2.94 21.97 12.14
N LEU A 40 -3.53 22.31 10.99
CA LEU A 40 -2.88 22.23 9.68
C LEU A 40 -1.50 22.91 9.65
N MET A 41 -1.36 24.10 10.24
CA MET A 41 -0.09 24.82 10.26
C MET A 41 1.00 24.09 11.06
N LYS A 42 0.62 23.35 12.11
CA LYS A 42 1.57 22.47 12.82
C LYS A 42 1.95 21.26 11.96
N CYS A 43 0.99 20.65 11.26
CA CYS A 43 1.31 19.55 10.33
C CYS A 43 2.28 20.01 9.24
N LEU A 44 2.07 21.19 8.66
CA LEU A 44 2.96 21.77 7.64
C LEU A 44 4.37 22.03 8.19
N ASN A 45 4.47 22.56 9.42
CA ASN A 45 5.74 22.79 10.09
C ASN A 45 6.49 21.48 10.42
N ASP A 46 5.76 20.47 10.91
CA ASP A 46 6.33 19.19 11.33
C ASP A 46 6.60 18.25 10.14
N ARG A 47 6.02 18.52 8.97
CA ARG A 47 6.13 17.68 7.78
C ARG A 47 7.58 17.61 7.32
N LYS A 48 8.08 16.38 7.20
CA LYS A 48 9.41 16.05 6.67
C LYS A 48 9.42 14.65 6.06
N SER A 49 10.49 14.34 5.34
CA SER A 49 10.74 13.00 4.83
C SER A 49 11.75 12.28 5.73
N ASP A 50 11.33 11.18 6.33
CA ASP A 50 12.16 10.34 7.17
C ASP A 50 12.34 8.96 6.54
N ARG A 51 13.46 8.31 6.84
CA ARG A 51 13.85 7.02 6.23
C ARG A 51 14.15 5.94 7.27
N SER A 52 13.82 6.20 8.54
CA SER A 52 14.12 5.34 9.68
C SER A 52 12.82 4.88 10.33
N PHE A 53 12.38 3.65 10.01
CA PHE A 53 11.08 3.13 10.42
C PHE A 53 11.21 2.00 11.42
N SER A 54 10.37 2.03 12.46
CA SER A 54 10.04 0.85 13.25
C SER A 54 9.26 -0.16 12.39
N THR A 55 9.45 -1.46 12.63
CA THR A 55 8.69 -2.55 11.98
C THR A 55 7.30 -2.76 12.59
N LYS A 56 6.95 -2.00 13.64
CA LYS A 56 5.66 -2.09 14.34
C LYS A 56 4.50 -1.83 13.37
N LYS A 57 3.57 -2.78 13.27
CA LYS A 57 2.34 -2.65 12.46
C LYS A 57 1.52 -1.43 12.91
N LEU A 58 0.93 -0.74 11.93
CA LEU A 58 0.01 0.35 12.21
C LEU A 58 -1.31 -0.23 12.78
N PRO A 59 -1.88 0.36 13.84
CA PRO A 59 -3.23 0.01 14.27
C PRO A 59 -4.23 0.19 13.12
N VAL A 60 -5.23 -0.68 13.03
CA VAL A 60 -6.21 -0.65 11.92
C VAL A 60 -6.93 0.70 11.80
N GLN A 61 -7.19 1.39 12.91
CA GLN A 61 -7.77 2.73 12.90
C GLN A 61 -6.84 3.78 12.29
N ILE A 62 -5.53 3.72 12.57
CA ILE A 62 -4.54 4.62 11.97
C ILE A 62 -4.44 4.37 10.48
N LEU A 63 -4.45 3.10 10.05
CA LEU A 63 -4.47 2.75 8.62
C LEU A 63 -5.75 3.26 7.93
N ALA A 64 -6.91 3.09 8.55
CA ALA A 64 -8.20 3.58 8.03
C ALA A 64 -8.20 5.10 7.84
N ASN A 65 -7.81 5.84 8.88
CA ASN A 65 -7.72 7.29 8.86
C ASN A 65 -6.70 7.78 7.81
N LEU A 66 -5.53 7.14 7.73
CA LEU A 66 -4.49 7.44 6.74
C LEU A 66 -5.00 7.30 5.30
N LEU A 67 -5.65 6.18 4.97
CA LEU A 67 -6.16 5.90 3.63
C LEU A 67 -7.33 6.82 3.27
N TRP A 68 -8.18 7.17 4.25
CA TRP A 68 -9.20 8.19 4.06
C TRP A 68 -8.56 9.57 3.79
N ALA A 69 -7.54 9.97 4.55
CA ALA A 69 -6.84 11.22 4.30
C ALA A 69 -6.21 11.24 2.90
N ALA A 70 -5.56 10.15 2.50
CA ALA A 70 -4.92 10.00 1.19
C ALA A 70 -5.90 10.29 0.03
N CYS A 71 -6.99 9.52 -0.07
CA CYS A 71 -7.94 9.61 -1.19
C CYS A 71 -9.37 9.13 -0.86
N GLY A 72 -9.80 9.23 0.38
CA GLY A 72 -11.15 8.85 0.82
C GLY A 72 -12.25 9.78 0.29
N ILE A 73 -13.51 9.33 0.38
CA ILE A 73 -14.68 10.15 0.03
C ILE A 73 -14.97 11.12 1.18
N ASN A 74 -14.98 12.42 0.88
CA ASN A 74 -15.37 13.48 1.84
C ASN A 74 -16.68 14.19 1.47
N ARG A 75 -17.20 13.94 0.27
CA ARG A 75 -18.52 14.42 -0.19
C ARG A 75 -19.32 13.23 -0.72
N PRO A 76 -20.02 12.49 0.16
CA PRO A 76 -20.70 11.24 -0.20
C PRO A 76 -21.67 11.37 -1.37
N GLN A 77 -22.33 12.52 -1.50
CA GLN A 77 -23.36 12.78 -2.51
C GLN A 77 -22.79 12.82 -3.93
N SER A 78 -21.56 13.31 -4.11
CA SER A 78 -20.88 13.35 -5.41
C SER A 78 -19.81 12.27 -5.56
N GLY A 79 -19.46 11.57 -4.48
CA GLY A 79 -18.35 10.63 -4.45
C GLY A 79 -16.97 11.30 -4.56
N ASN A 80 -16.88 12.62 -4.47
CA ASN A 80 -15.61 13.34 -4.59
C ASN A 80 -14.68 13.04 -3.41
N ARG A 81 -13.37 13.14 -3.65
CA ARG A 81 -12.31 12.68 -2.74
C ARG A 81 -11.65 13.80 -1.93
N THR A 82 -10.88 13.42 -0.91
CA THR A 82 -9.99 14.32 -0.16
C THR A 82 -8.91 14.94 -1.04
N ALA A 83 -8.38 14.19 -2.01
CA ALA A 83 -7.48 14.71 -3.05
C ALA A 83 -8.27 15.12 -4.31
N PRO A 84 -7.94 16.25 -4.96
CA PRO A 84 -8.47 16.57 -6.28
C PRO A 84 -7.89 15.64 -7.36
N SER A 85 -8.53 15.59 -8.52
CA SER A 85 -8.01 14.95 -9.74
C SER A 85 -8.49 15.68 -10.98
N ALA A 86 -7.72 15.61 -12.06
CA ALA A 86 -8.06 16.21 -13.34
C ALA A 86 -9.43 15.71 -13.82
N HIS A 87 -10.33 16.64 -14.15
CA HIS A 87 -11.71 16.33 -14.56
C HIS A 87 -12.48 15.38 -13.64
N ASN A 88 -12.06 15.23 -12.37
CA ASN A 88 -12.57 14.23 -11.44
C ASN A 88 -12.45 12.78 -11.95
N TRP A 89 -11.43 12.46 -12.75
CA TRP A 89 -11.20 11.11 -13.25
C TRP A 89 -10.94 10.09 -12.13
N GLN A 90 -10.36 10.53 -11.00
CA GLN A 90 -10.04 9.67 -9.85
C GLN A 90 -9.25 8.43 -10.29
N GLU A 91 -8.27 8.65 -11.17
CA GLU A 91 -7.55 7.61 -11.89
C GLU A 91 -6.44 6.95 -11.09
N ILE A 92 -5.99 7.61 -10.03
CA ILE A 92 -4.99 7.06 -9.11
C ILE A 92 -5.63 6.08 -8.13
N ASP A 93 -5.35 4.80 -8.34
CA ASP A 93 -5.59 3.72 -7.40
C ASP A 93 -4.47 3.66 -6.35
N VAL A 94 -4.85 3.52 -5.08
CA VAL A 94 -3.91 3.38 -3.95
C VAL A 94 -3.85 1.92 -3.53
N TYR A 95 -2.74 1.27 -3.86
CA TYR A 95 -2.44 -0.06 -3.37
C TYR A 95 -1.69 0.00 -2.05
N VAL A 96 -1.96 -0.97 -1.18
CA VAL A 96 -1.49 -1.05 0.20
C VAL A 96 -0.71 -2.36 0.33
N ALA A 97 0.62 -2.28 0.34
CA ALA A 97 1.49 -3.43 0.57
C ALA A 97 1.86 -3.53 2.06
N LEU A 98 1.42 -4.62 2.67
CA LEU A 98 1.68 -5.01 4.04
C LEU A 98 2.53 -6.29 4.06
N GLU A 99 2.88 -6.77 5.24
CA GLU A 99 3.59 -8.04 5.41
C GLU A 99 2.77 -9.24 4.90
N GLU A 100 1.44 -9.20 5.10
CA GLU A 100 0.53 -10.28 4.76
C GLU A 100 0.23 -10.34 3.26
N GLY A 101 0.35 -9.22 2.55
CA GLY A 101 -0.03 -9.14 1.15
C GLY A 101 -0.21 -7.74 0.59
N LEU A 102 -0.61 -7.71 -0.68
CA LEU A 102 -1.01 -6.52 -1.42
C LEU A 102 -2.53 -6.41 -1.47
N TYR A 103 -3.02 -5.21 -1.17
CA TYR A 103 -4.43 -4.86 -1.27
C TYR A 103 -4.63 -3.63 -2.15
N LEU A 104 -5.84 -3.47 -2.69
CA LEU A 104 -6.33 -2.24 -3.32
C LEU A 104 -7.30 -1.56 -2.35
N TYR A 105 -7.05 -0.28 -2.04
CA TYR A 105 -7.99 0.49 -1.22
C TYR A 105 -9.22 0.89 -2.04
N ASN A 106 -10.39 0.47 -1.60
CA ASN A 106 -11.67 0.87 -2.15
C ASN A 106 -12.29 2.00 -1.29
N PRO A 107 -12.28 3.26 -1.76
CA PRO A 107 -12.80 4.39 -0.99
C PRO A 107 -14.33 4.42 -0.89
N LYS A 108 -15.07 3.72 -1.77
CA LYS A 108 -16.55 3.66 -1.71
C LYS A 108 -17.02 2.80 -0.55
N THR A 109 -16.41 1.63 -0.39
CA THR A 109 -16.73 0.68 0.67
C THR A 109 -15.84 0.86 1.90
N HIS A 110 -14.80 1.69 1.82
CA HIS A 110 -13.76 1.85 2.85
C HIS A 110 -13.21 0.48 3.27
N THR A 111 -12.64 -0.23 2.31
CA THR A 111 -12.20 -1.64 2.44
C THR A 111 -10.87 -1.82 1.71
N LEU A 112 -10.04 -2.73 2.21
CA LEU A 112 -8.87 -3.23 1.49
C LEU A 112 -9.26 -4.51 0.74
N GLU A 113 -9.33 -4.43 -0.58
CA GLU A 113 -9.62 -5.57 -1.44
C GLU A 113 -8.34 -6.36 -1.70
N PRO A 114 -8.32 -7.70 -1.53
CA PRO A 114 -7.11 -8.49 -1.68
C PRO A 114 -6.69 -8.57 -3.15
N VAL A 115 -5.38 -8.45 -3.41
CA VAL A 115 -4.82 -8.51 -4.78
C VAL A 115 -3.85 -9.68 -4.91
N VAL A 116 -2.81 -9.74 -4.06
CA VAL A 116 -1.81 -10.81 -4.07
C VAL A 116 -1.37 -11.15 -2.66
N LYS A 117 -1.36 -12.44 -2.33
CA LYS A 117 -0.85 -13.00 -1.07
C LYS A 117 0.68 -13.13 -1.09
N SER A 118 1.36 -11.99 -1.12
CA SER A 118 2.83 -11.90 -1.11
C SER A 118 3.28 -10.56 -0.52
N ASP A 119 4.35 -10.57 0.29
CA ASP A 119 4.97 -9.34 0.81
C ASP A 119 5.74 -8.62 -0.31
N LEU A 120 5.11 -7.60 -0.89
CA LEU A 120 5.70 -6.81 -1.96
C LEU A 120 6.51 -5.60 -1.47
N ARG A 121 6.65 -5.37 -0.16
CA ARG A 121 7.31 -4.15 0.36
C ARG A 121 8.75 -4.00 -0.14
N LYS A 122 9.48 -5.11 -0.28
CA LYS A 122 10.87 -5.15 -0.79
C LYS A 122 11.00 -4.73 -2.26
N HIS A 123 9.93 -4.84 -3.04
CA HIS A 123 9.87 -4.47 -4.46
C HIS A 123 9.66 -2.96 -4.66
N THR A 124 9.23 -2.24 -3.62
CA THR A 124 9.03 -0.77 -3.64
C THR A 124 10.33 0.03 -3.55
N ALA A 125 11.45 -0.61 -3.84
CA ALA A 125 12.78 -0.02 -3.74
C ALA A 125 13.66 -0.73 -4.79
N ARG A 126 14.66 -0.04 -5.35
CA ARG A 126 15.71 -0.68 -6.17
C ARG A 126 17.11 -0.28 -5.71
N LEU A 127 18.15 -0.94 -6.21
CA LEU A 127 19.54 -0.58 -5.90
C LEU A 127 20.11 0.40 -6.94
N PRO A 128 20.99 1.33 -6.53
CA PRO A 128 21.34 1.69 -5.15
C PRO A 128 20.32 2.68 -4.53
N GLN A 129 19.90 2.47 -3.27
CA GLN A 129 18.99 3.39 -2.57
C GLN A 129 19.44 3.66 -1.12
N PRO A 130 19.56 4.93 -0.70
CA PRO A 130 19.87 5.27 0.68
C PRO A 130 18.84 4.72 1.66
N SER A 131 19.32 4.20 2.80
CA SER A 131 18.48 3.64 3.88
C SER A 131 17.51 2.54 3.41
N ARG A 132 17.82 1.84 2.31
CA ARG A 132 16.93 0.84 1.69
C ARG A 132 16.37 -0.16 2.70
N SER A 133 17.22 -0.72 3.56
CA SER A 133 16.81 -1.74 4.55
C SER A 133 15.72 -1.24 5.49
N SER A 134 15.87 -0.03 6.03
CA SER A 134 14.86 0.59 6.89
C SER A 134 13.60 0.98 6.10
N VAL A 135 13.76 1.53 4.89
CA VAL A 135 12.62 1.92 4.05
C VAL A 135 11.77 0.73 3.65
N VAL A 136 12.35 -0.39 3.20
CA VAL A 136 11.59 -1.61 2.89
C VAL A 136 11.07 -2.33 4.13
N GLY A 137 11.67 -2.05 5.31
CA GLY A 137 11.23 -2.55 6.61
C GLY A 137 10.04 -1.80 7.21
N ALA A 138 9.64 -0.66 6.63
CA ALA A 138 8.44 0.04 7.05
C ALA A 138 7.21 -0.89 7.00
N PRO A 139 6.28 -0.80 7.97
CA PRO A 139 5.13 -1.69 8.06
C PRO A 139 4.14 -1.51 6.90
N LEU A 140 4.18 -0.35 6.23
CA LEU A 140 3.29 0.01 5.14
C LEU A 140 4.08 0.61 3.97
N GLN A 141 3.81 0.11 2.76
CA GLN A 141 4.11 0.82 1.51
C GLN A 141 2.81 1.11 0.76
N LEU A 142 2.59 2.38 0.46
CA LEU A 142 1.57 2.81 -0.50
C LEU A 142 2.17 2.79 -1.91
N ILE A 143 1.45 2.27 -2.88
CA ILE A 143 1.84 2.23 -4.29
C ILE A 143 0.74 2.93 -5.08
N TYR A 144 1.10 4.03 -5.74
CA TYR A 144 0.17 4.86 -6.49
C TYR A 144 0.18 4.45 -7.95
N VAL A 145 -0.97 3.99 -8.45
CA VAL A 145 -1.12 3.45 -9.80
C VAL A 145 -2.14 4.27 -10.55
N SER A 146 -1.74 4.92 -11.63
CA SER A 146 -2.67 5.59 -12.54
C SER A 146 -3.24 4.56 -13.52
N ASP A 147 -4.58 4.42 -13.56
CA ASP A 147 -5.25 3.64 -14.61
C ASP A 147 -5.71 4.57 -15.74
N TYR A 148 -4.94 4.59 -16.83
CA TYR A 148 -5.20 5.44 -17.99
C TYR A 148 -6.55 5.14 -18.66
N ALA A 149 -7.15 3.98 -18.39
CA ALA A 149 -8.50 3.67 -18.86
C ALA A 149 -9.60 4.55 -18.24
N LYS A 150 -9.32 5.20 -17.09
CA LYS A 150 -10.23 6.14 -16.41
C LYS A 150 -10.10 7.57 -16.93
N MET A 151 -9.02 7.88 -17.64
CA MET A 151 -8.81 9.19 -18.24
C MET A 151 -9.60 9.34 -19.54
N ARG A 152 -9.75 10.58 -20.02
CA ARG A 152 -10.41 10.86 -21.31
C ARG A 152 -9.71 10.09 -22.46
N SER A 153 -10.51 9.49 -23.35
CA SER A 153 -9.99 8.87 -24.58
C SER A 153 -9.26 9.89 -25.47
N GLY A 154 -8.25 9.42 -26.21
CA GLY A 154 -7.46 10.25 -27.12
C GLY A 154 -6.51 11.24 -26.43
N LEU A 155 -6.39 11.21 -25.10
CA LEU A 155 -5.40 12.01 -24.37
C LEU A 155 -3.97 11.57 -24.74
N GLY A 156 -3.09 12.53 -25.04
CA GLY A 156 -1.70 12.24 -25.38
C GLY A 156 -0.91 11.69 -24.20
N ASP A 157 0.16 10.96 -24.47
CA ASP A 157 0.95 10.29 -23.42
C ASP A 157 1.62 11.27 -22.45
N GLU A 158 2.05 12.45 -22.92
CA GLU A 158 2.62 13.48 -22.04
C GLU A 158 1.57 14.06 -21.09
N ASP A 159 0.35 14.32 -21.57
CA ASP A 159 -0.76 14.76 -20.72
C ASP A 159 -1.12 13.70 -19.67
N ARG A 160 -1.16 12.41 -20.07
CA ARG A 160 -1.41 11.30 -19.13
C ARG A 160 -0.36 11.27 -18.03
N LYS A 161 0.92 11.40 -18.37
CA LYS A 161 2.02 11.46 -17.39
C LYS A 161 1.90 12.68 -16.48
N PHE A 162 1.61 13.85 -17.06
CA PHE A 162 1.46 15.11 -16.33
C PHE A 162 0.36 15.04 -15.28
N TYR A 163 -0.85 14.64 -15.67
CA TYR A 163 -1.98 14.52 -14.74
C TYR A 163 -1.72 13.43 -13.70
N SER A 164 -1.21 12.27 -14.10
CA SER A 164 -0.93 11.18 -13.16
C SER A 164 0.08 11.57 -12.09
N ALA A 165 1.15 12.27 -12.45
CA ALA A 165 2.15 12.74 -11.50
C ALA A 165 1.59 13.81 -10.56
N THR A 166 0.81 14.76 -11.09
CA THR A 166 0.19 15.84 -10.33
C THR A 166 -0.83 15.30 -9.33
N ASP A 167 -1.72 14.43 -9.77
CA ASP A 167 -2.80 13.87 -8.96
C ASP A 167 -2.25 12.91 -7.90
N THR A 168 -1.20 12.14 -8.23
CA THR A 168 -0.46 11.36 -7.24
C THR A 168 0.20 12.25 -6.17
N ALA A 169 0.73 13.41 -6.54
CA ALA A 169 1.38 14.31 -5.59
C ALA A 169 0.39 14.91 -4.57
N PHE A 170 -0.85 15.20 -4.97
CA PHE A 170 -1.89 15.62 -4.03
C PHE A 170 -2.19 14.55 -2.98
N ILE A 171 -2.37 13.29 -3.42
CA ILE A 171 -2.60 12.15 -2.54
C ILE A 171 -1.40 11.94 -1.60
N GLY A 172 -0.18 11.95 -2.15
CA GLY A 172 1.04 11.76 -1.37
C GLY A 172 1.28 12.85 -0.33
N GLN A 173 0.91 14.10 -0.64
CA GLN A 173 0.99 15.21 0.31
C GLN A 173 -0.06 15.09 1.43
N ASN A 174 -1.28 14.62 1.13
CA ASN A 174 -2.25 14.31 2.18
C ASN A 174 -1.70 13.25 3.15
N VAL A 175 -1.03 12.21 2.64
CA VAL A 175 -0.35 11.19 3.47
C VAL A 175 0.73 11.83 4.35
N TYR A 176 1.57 12.71 3.80
CA TYR A 176 2.57 13.41 4.59
C TYR A 176 1.98 14.22 5.74
N LEU A 177 0.92 14.98 5.47
CA LEU A 177 0.27 15.82 6.48
C LEU A 177 -0.42 14.99 7.56
N TYR A 178 -1.06 13.89 7.17
CA TYR A 178 -1.62 12.94 8.12
C TYR A 178 -0.52 12.32 9.00
N CYS A 179 0.60 11.90 8.40
CA CYS A 179 1.73 11.35 9.16
C CYS A 179 2.29 12.37 10.17
N ALA A 180 2.43 13.64 9.78
CA ALA A 180 2.87 14.71 10.68
C ALA A 180 1.87 14.97 11.83
N SER A 181 0.56 14.82 11.58
CA SER A 181 -0.49 14.87 12.61
C SER A 181 -0.30 13.77 13.66
N GLU A 182 -0.09 12.54 13.21
CA GLU A 182 -0.10 11.34 14.06
C GLU A 182 1.28 10.91 14.59
N GLY A 183 2.33 11.69 14.31
CA GLY A 183 3.70 11.34 14.72
C GLY A 183 4.26 10.13 13.98
N LEU A 184 3.80 9.89 12.74
CA LEU A 184 4.35 8.88 11.84
C LEU A 184 5.42 9.49 10.94
N TYR A 185 6.33 8.65 10.49
CA TYR A 185 7.31 8.96 9.46
C TYR A 185 6.78 8.53 8.10
N SER A 186 7.18 9.28 7.07
CA SER A 186 6.82 8.99 5.69
C SER A 186 7.91 9.39 4.71
N ILE A 187 8.00 8.69 3.58
CA ILE A 187 8.79 9.13 2.42
C ILE A 187 8.19 8.65 1.10
N ILE A 188 7.84 9.61 0.23
CA ILE A 188 7.46 9.37 -1.17
C ILE A 188 8.69 9.25 -2.06
N ARG A 189 8.64 8.34 -3.04
CA ARG A 189 9.79 7.90 -3.82
C ARG A 189 9.36 7.52 -5.24
N SER A 190 10.18 7.86 -6.22
CA SER A 190 10.10 7.38 -7.61
C SER A 190 11.08 6.24 -7.91
N PHE A 191 11.93 5.90 -6.95
CA PHE A 191 13.01 4.95 -7.14
C PHE A 191 12.63 3.55 -6.63
N PHE A 192 11.97 2.77 -7.51
CA PHE A 192 11.51 1.40 -7.26
C PHE A 192 11.70 0.53 -8.51
N ASP A 193 11.60 -0.80 -8.36
CA ASP A 193 11.69 -1.74 -9.48
C ASP A 193 10.34 -1.83 -10.19
N SER A 194 10.10 -0.92 -11.15
CA SER A 194 8.82 -0.82 -11.85
C SER A 194 8.44 -2.10 -12.60
N SER A 195 9.39 -2.72 -13.30
CA SER A 195 9.13 -3.93 -14.10
C SER A 195 8.76 -5.11 -13.22
N SER A 196 9.50 -5.33 -12.13
CA SER A 196 9.18 -6.40 -11.19
C SER A 196 7.86 -6.13 -10.48
N LEU A 197 7.68 -4.92 -9.95
CA LEU A 197 6.49 -4.56 -9.19
C LEU A 197 5.21 -4.62 -10.06
N THR A 198 5.26 -4.17 -11.32
CA THR A 198 4.13 -4.28 -12.27
C THR A 198 3.69 -5.72 -12.47
N ARG A 199 4.65 -6.64 -12.66
CA ARG A 199 4.38 -8.07 -12.85
C ARG A 199 3.82 -8.72 -11.58
N GLU A 200 4.46 -8.49 -10.43
CA GLU A 200 4.01 -9.07 -9.15
C GLU A 200 2.63 -8.56 -8.74
N MET A 201 2.30 -7.30 -9.05
CA MET A 201 0.98 -6.71 -8.80
C MET A 201 -0.10 -7.12 -9.82
N LYS A 202 0.28 -7.83 -10.90
CA LYS A 202 -0.62 -8.22 -12.01
C LYS A 202 -1.34 -7.03 -12.64
N LEU A 203 -0.64 -5.91 -12.80
CA LEU A 203 -1.22 -4.69 -13.38
C LEU A 203 -1.52 -4.86 -14.87
N LYS A 204 -2.61 -4.23 -15.33
CA LYS A 204 -2.97 -4.13 -16.75
C LYS A 204 -2.01 -3.19 -17.49
N ASP A 205 -1.99 -3.27 -18.82
CA ASP A 205 -1.17 -2.37 -19.65
C ASP A 205 -1.54 -0.89 -19.51
N THR A 206 -2.79 -0.59 -19.15
CA THR A 206 -3.27 0.77 -18.89
C THR A 206 -2.87 1.30 -17.51
N GLN A 207 -2.41 0.43 -16.61
CA GLN A 207 -2.04 0.78 -15.25
C GLN A 207 -0.55 1.05 -15.16
N LYS A 208 -0.19 2.25 -14.70
CA LYS A 208 1.20 2.71 -14.56
C LYS A 208 1.48 3.10 -13.11
N ILE A 209 2.48 2.49 -12.51
CA ILE A 209 2.96 2.87 -11.18
C ILE A 209 3.65 4.23 -11.29
N ILE A 210 3.19 5.21 -10.53
CA ILE A 210 3.67 6.60 -10.58
C ILE A 210 4.71 6.84 -9.48
N LEU A 211 4.33 6.58 -8.22
CA LEU A 211 5.19 6.74 -7.04
C LEU A 211 4.89 5.64 -6.01
N VAL A 212 5.80 5.48 -5.04
CA VAL A 212 5.59 4.66 -3.84
C VAL A 212 5.87 5.50 -2.59
N GLN A 213 5.21 5.19 -1.47
CA GLN A 213 5.40 5.91 -0.22
C GLN A 213 5.46 4.98 0.98
N ALA A 214 6.58 4.99 1.69
CA ALA A 214 6.73 4.24 2.93
C ALA A 214 6.09 5.03 4.08
N VAL A 215 5.43 4.32 5.01
CA VAL A 215 4.85 4.91 6.22
C VAL A 215 5.08 3.98 7.40
N GLY A 216 5.42 4.54 8.56
CA GLY A 216 5.61 3.78 9.79
C GLY A 216 5.89 4.67 10.99
N TYR A 217 5.97 4.08 12.18
CA TYR A 217 6.44 4.80 13.36
C TYR A 217 7.95 5.12 13.24
N PRO A 218 8.42 6.19 13.88
CA PRO A 218 9.85 6.43 14.05
C PRO A 218 10.52 5.22 14.71
N GLN A 219 11.74 4.91 14.27
CA GLN A 219 12.62 3.96 14.95
C GLN A 219 13.19 4.57 16.23
#